data_AF-A0A453GT14-F1
#
_entry.id   AF-A0A453GT14-F1
#
_cell.length_a   1.000
_cell.length_b   1.000
_cell.length_c   1.000
_cell.angle_alpha   90.00
_cell.angle_beta   90.00
_cell.angle_gamma   90.00
#
_symmetry.space_group_name_H-M   'P 1'
#
loop_
_entity.id
_entity.type
_entity.pdbx_description
1 polymer ?
#
loop_
_entity_poly.entity_id
_entity_poly.type
_entity_poly.pdbx_seq_one_letter_code
_entity_poly.pdbx_strand_id
1 'polypeptide(L)'
;MAEGDTLDAFAGKLGGMAARFAGLGSTLDDAALVKKLLDSVPDRLYAAVAGIEQFCYVSTMAFEEALGRLKAFDERLRRRGQAGGKRADGQLMYMAAQWRARERR
;
A
#
# COMPACT_ATOMS: atom_id res chain seq x y z
N MET A 1 -9.14 -4.82 4.63
CA MET A 1 -9.55 -3.64 3.84
C MET A 1 -10.28 -4.15 2.62
N ALA A 2 -11.41 -3.58 2.22
CA ALA A 2 -12.11 -4.07 1.03
C ALA A 2 -11.33 -3.68 -0.24
N GLU A 3 -11.50 -4.44 -1.31
CA GLU A 3 -10.91 -4.11 -2.60
C GLU A 3 -11.52 -2.79 -3.11
N GLY A 4 -10.68 -1.77 -3.30
CA GLY A 4 -11.10 -0.41 -3.67
C GLY A 4 -11.29 0.57 -2.51
N ASP A 5 -11.24 0.14 -1.24
CA ASP A 5 -11.13 1.08 -0.11
C ASP A 5 -9.85 1.93 -0.27
N THR A 6 -9.89 3.18 0.19
CA THR A 6 -8.67 3.97 0.41
C THR A 6 -8.10 3.69 1.80
N LEU A 7 -6.80 3.97 2.00
CA LEU A 7 -6.18 3.85 3.32
C LEU A 7 -6.89 4.76 4.35
N ASP A 8 -7.31 5.96 3.95
CA ASP A 8 -8.07 6.88 4.79
C ASP A 8 -9.45 6.32 5.20
N ALA A 9 -10.19 5.76 4.23
CA ALA A 9 -11.49 5.17 4.52
C ALA A 9 -11.35 3.99 5.49
N PHE A 10 -10.32 3.17 5.32
CA PHE A 10 -10.04 2.06 6.22
C PHE A 10 -9.59 2.53 7.61
N ALA A 11 -8.73 3.54 7.69
CA ALA A 11 -8.34 4.17 8.96
C ALA A 11 -9.55 4.72 9.72
N GLY A 12 -10.49 5.36 9.02
CA GLY A 12 -11.75 5.80 9.62
C GLY A 12 -12.59 4.66 10.21
N LYS A 13 -12.64 3.49 9.55
CA LYS A 13 -13.30 2.28 10.08
C LYS A 13 -12.61 1.78 11.35
N LEU A 14 -11.27 1.79 11.40
CA LEU A 14 -10.51 1.43 12.60
C LEU A 14 -10.73 2.43 13.74
N GLY A 15 -10.75 3.74 13.44
CA GLY A 15 -11.08 4.77 14.43
C GLY A 15 -12.49 4.61 15.00
N GLY A 16 -13.47 4.31 14.16
CA GLY A 16 -14.83 3.98 14.60
C GLY A 16 -14.89 2.73 15.49
N MET A 17 -14.08 1.71 15.18
CA MET A 17 -13.93 0.53 16.03
C MET A 17 -13.31 0.90 17.39
N ALA A 18 -12.22 1.66 17.41
CA ALA A 18 -11.60 2.13 18.66
C ALA A 18 -12.58 2.93 19.53
N ALA A 19 -13.38 3.82 18.94
CA ALA A 19 -14.42 4.55 19.65
C ALA A 19 -15.49 3.64 20.29
N ARG A 20 -15.86 2.54 19.60
CA ARG A 20 -16.80 1.55 20.15
C ARG A 20 -16.19 0.76 21.31
N PHE A 21 -14.91 0.40 21.23
CA PHE A 21 -14.19 -0.20 22.36
C PHE A 21 -14.18 0.74 23.57
N ALA A 22 -13.86 2.02 23.36
CA ALA A 22 -13.88 3.04 24.41
C ALA A 22 -15.26 3.16 25.07
N GLY A 23 -16.35 3.12 24.28
CA GLY A 23 -17.72 3.12 24.79
C GLY A 23 -18.09 1.89 25.64
N LEU A 24 -17.34 0.79 25.53
CA LEU A 24 -17.50 -0.44 26.33
C LEU A 24 -16.53 -0.49 27.52
N GLY A 25 -15.80 0.59 27.81
CA GLY A 25 -14.82 0.64 28.89
C GLY A 25 -13.51 -0.09 28.60
N SER A 26 -13.24 -0.40 27.33
CA SER A 26 -11.98 -1.00 26.87
C SER A 26 -11.22 -0.01 25.99
N THR A 27 -9.91 -0.18 25.86
CA THR A 27 -9.09 0.66 24.99
C THR A 27 -8.41 -0.21 23.96
N LEU A 28 -8.53 0.18 22.70
CA LEU A 28 -7.72 -0.38 21.63
C LEU A 28 -6.51 0.53 21.46
N ASP A 29 -5.34 0.03 21.86
CA ASP A 29 -4.11 0.78 21.80
C ASP A 29 -3.53 0.86 20.37
N ASP A 30 -2.55 1.73 20.20
CA ASP A 30 -1.88 1.94 18.92
C ASP A 30 -1.23 0.66 18.40
N ALA A 31 -0.64 -0.16 19.27
CA ALA A 31 -0.03 -1.43 18.87
C ALA A 31 -1.07 -2.37 18.22
N ALA A 32 -2.25 -2.51 18.82
CA ALA A 32 -3.33 -3.32 18.27
C ALA A 32 -3.88 -2.72 16.96
N LEU A 33 -4.03 -1.39 16.89
CA LEU A 33 -4.49 -0.68 15.69
C LEU A 33 -3.50 -0.81 14.52
N VAL A 34 -2.20 -0.63 14.79
CA VAL A 34 -1.13 -0.79 13.80
C VAL A 34 -1.09 -2.22 13.29
N LYS A 35 -1.11 -3.21 14.18
CA LYS A 35 -1.16 -4.61 13.77
C LYS A 35 -2.37 -4.89 12.88
N LYS A 36 -3.55 -4.42 13.29
CA LYS A 36 -4.77 -4.58 12.49
C LYS A 36 -4.67 -3.91 11.12
N LEU A 37 -4.04 -2.75 11.04
CA LEU A 37 -3.79 -2.03 9.80
C LEU A 37 -2.90 -2.86 8.86
N LEU A 38 -1.75 -3.31 9.34
CA LEU A 38 -0.76 -4.08 8.57
C LEU A 38 -1.33 -5.45 8.11
N ASP A 39 -2.09 -6.12 8.97
CA ASP A 39 -2.76 -7.40 8.63
C ASP A 39 -3.87 -7.25 7.59
N SER A 40 -4.38 -6.03 7.38
CA SER A 40 -5.60 -5.79 6.60
C SER A 40 -5.37 -5.06 5.28
N VAL A 41 -4.17 -4.54 5.01
CA VAL A 41 -3.87 -3.79 3.79
C VAL A 41 -3.74 -4.72 2.57
N PRO A 42 -4.05 -4.25 1.34
CA PRO A 42 -3.97 -5.08 0.14
C PRO A 42 -2.52 -5.44 -0.24
N ASP A 43 -2.35 -6.59 -0.90
CA ASP A 43 -1.05 -7.18 -1.30
C ASP A 43 -0.12 -6.22 -2.07
N ARG A 44 -0.67 -5.25 -2.79
CA ARG A 44 0.13 -4.22 -3.48
C ARG A 44 1.04 -3.42 -2.53
N LEU A 45 0.69 -3.37 -1.24
CA LEU A 45 1.46 -2.70 -0.18
C LEU A 45 2.33 -3.68 0.62
N TYR A 46 2.37 -4.97 0.27
CA TYR A 46 3.12 -6.00 1.00
C TYR A 46 4.59 -5.62 1.24
N ALA A 47 5.26 -5.05 0.23
CA ALA A 47 6.65 -4.61 0.37
C ALA A 47 6.84 -3.52 1.44
N ALA A 48 5.85 -2.65 1.62
CA ALA A 48 5.87 -1.64 2.68
C ALA A 48 5.63 -2.27 4.06
N VAL A 49 4.68 -3.21 4.15
CA VAL A 49 4.40 -3.97 5.38
C VAL A 49 5.64 -4.73 5.85
N ALA A 50 6.25 -5.52 4.96
CA ALA A 50 7.47 -6.28 5.28
C ALA A 50 8.60 -5.36 5.75
N GLY A 51 8.76 -4.18 5.13
CA GLY A 51 9.74 -3.19 5.56
C GLY A 51 9.45 -2.58 6.94
N ILE A 52 8.18 -2.31 7.26
CA ILE A 52 7.77 -1.83 8.58
C ILE A 52 8.05 -2.91 9.64
N GLU A 53 7.67 -4.16 9.37
CA GLU A 53 7.85 -5.26 10.31
C GLU A 53 9.32 -5.61 10.55
N GLN A 54 10.15 -5.57 9.50
CA GLN A 54 11.55 -5.94 9.61
C GLN A 54 12.41 -4.85 10.25
N PHE A 55 12.09 -3.58 10.02
CA PHE A 55 12.97 -2.46 10.38
C PHE A 55 12.39 -1.51 11.42
N CYS A 56 11.20 -1.76 11.97
CA CYS A 56 10.58 -0.87 12.96
C CYS A 56 10.02 -1.61 14.16
N TYR A 57 10.00 -0.91 15.31
CA TYR A 57 9.37 -1.41 16.52
C TYR A 57 7.84 -1.23 16.44
N VAL A 58 7.17 -2.19 15.79
CA VAL A 58 5.71 -2.17 15.58
C VAL A 58 4.94 -2.07 16.91
N SER A 59 5.46 -2.69 17.98
CA SER A 59 4.83 -2.69 19.31
C SER A 59 4.73 -1.33 19.98
N THR A 60 5.50 -0.34 19.53
CA THR A 60 5.50 1.02 20.08
C THR A 60 5.22 2.08 19.02
N MET A 61 4.89 1.66 17.80
CA MET A 61 4.65 2.56 16.68
C MET A 61 3.29 3.23 16.84
N ALA A 62 3.24 4.55 16.62
CA ALA A 62 1.98 5.28 16.61
C ALA A 62 1.14 4.88 15.39
N PHE A 63 -0.18 4.81 15.55
CA PHE A 63 -1.08 4.43 14.44
C PHE A 63 -0.93 5.35 13.22
N GLU A 64 -0.88 6.66 13.47
CA GLU A 64 -0.70 7.67 12.42
C GLU A 64 0.65 7.55 11.70
N GLU A 65 1.69 7.09 12.40
CA GLU A 65 3.00 6.86 11.78
C GLU A 65 2.93 5.70 10.78
N ALA A 66 2.35 4.57 11.18
CA ALA A 66 2.17 3.41 10.29
C ALA A 66 1.31 3.77 9.07
N LEU A 67 0.20 4.49 9.30
CA LEU A 67 -0.68 4.96 8.23
C LEU A 67 0.04 5.91 7.27
N GLY A 68 0.83 6.86 7.78
CA GLY A 68 1.63 7.78 6.97
C GLY A 68 2.65 7.08 6.09
N ARG A 69 3.36 6.08 6.64
CA ARG A 69 4.34 5.26 5.89
C ARG A 69 3.68 4.50 4.73
N LEU A 70 2.53 3.87 4.98
CA LEU A 70 1.76 3.17 3.94
C LEU A 70 1.26 4.13 2.85
N LYS A 71 0.73 5.31 3.22
CA LYS A 71 0.31 6.34 2.27
C LYS A 71 1.45 6.84 1.39
N ALA A 72 2.62 7.09 1.98
CA ALA A 72 3.80 7.52 1.25
C ALA A 72 4.26 6.47 0.22
N PHE A 73 4.17 5.19 0.58
CA PHE A 73 4.48 4.09 -0.33
C PHE A 73 3.45 3.95 -1.44
N ASP A 74 2.15 3.95 -1.11
CA ASP A 74 1.05 3.84 -2.09
C ASP A 74 1.12 4.97 -3.12
N GLU A 75 1.40 6.20 -2.70
CA GLU A 75 1.58 7.33 -3.63
C GLU A 75 2.82 7.17 -4.52
N ARG A 76 3.93 6.63 -3.99
CA ARG A 76 5.12 6.32 -4.82
C ARG A 76 4.82 5.22 -5.83
N LEU A 77 4.08 4.19 -5.44
CA LEU A 77 3.64 3.11 -6.32
C LEU A 77 2.73 3.66 -7.44
N ARG A 78 1.76 4.50 -7.08
CA ARG A 78 0.85 5.18 -8.02
C ARG A 78 1.63 6.05 -9.01
N ARG A 79 2.61 6.83 -8.55
CA ARG A 79 3.47 7.64 -9.43
C ARG A 79 4.32 6.78 -10.36
N ARG A 80 4.86 5.66 -9.88
CA ARG A 80 5.62 4.71 -10.73
C ARG A 80 4.72 4.04 -11.77
N GLY A 81 3.49 3.65 -11.41
CA GLY A 81 2.51 3.11 -12.35
C GLY A 81 2.09 4.12 -13.42
N GLN A 82 1.87 5.38 -13.05
CA GLN A 82 1.58 6.48 -13.99
C GLN A 82 2.79 6.81 -14.88
N ALA A 83 4.01 6.78 -14.35
CA ALA A 83 5.25 6.94 -15.13
C ALA A 83 5.54 5.73 -16.03
N GLY A 84 5.04 4.54 -15.68
CA GLY A 84 5.10 3.31 -16.47
C GLY A 84 4.16 3.31 -17.68
N GLY A 85 3.09 4.10 -17.66
CA GLY A 85 2.21 4.31 -18.82
C GLY A 85 2.86 5.04 -20.00
N LYS A 86 4.10 5.53 -19.83
CA LYS A 86 4.95 6.10 -20.89
C LYS A 86 6.35 5.51 -20.91
N ARG A 87 6.60 4.38 -20.26
CA ARG A 87 7.76 3.57 -20.63
C ARG A 87 7.33 2.64 -21.73
N ALA A 88 7.92 2.88 -22.89
CA ALA A 88 8.01 2.02 -24.05
C ALA A 88 8.60 0.62 -23.72
N ASP A 89 8.22 -0.02 -22.60
CA ASP A 89 8.70 -1.35 -22.21
C ASP A 89 8.08 -2.45 -23.09
N GLY A 90 6.95 -2.18 -23.75
CA GLY A 90 6.44 -3.01 -24.84
C GLY A 90 7.07 -2.73 -26.22
N GLN A 91 7.91 -1.70 -26.32
CA GLN A 91 8.55 -1.27 -27.58
C GLN A 91 10.04 -1.60 -27.65
N LEU A 92 10.64 -2.13 -26.57
CA LEU A 92 12.06 -2.47 -26.51
C LEU A 92 12.34 -3.93 -26.91
N MET A 93 11.33 -4.80 -26.97
CA MET A 93 11.46 -6.19 -27.39
C MET A 93 10.59 -6.48 -28.61
N TYR A 94 11.10 -6.18 -29.81
CA TYR A 94 10.53 -6.69 -31.04
C TYR A 94 11.07 -8.10 -31.30
N MET A 95 10.19 -9.05 -31.65
CA MET A 95 10.64 -10.35 -32.17
C MET A 95 11.28 -10.15 -33.55
N ALA A 96 12.25 -10.99 -33.94
CA ALA A 96 12.99 -10.85 -35.20
C ALA A 96 12.11 -10.68 -36.46
N ALA A 97 10.90 -11.25 -36.46
CA ALA A 97 9.92 -11.09 -37.53
C ALA A 97 9.39 -9.64 -37.66
N GLN A 98 9.23 -8.93 -36.55
CA GLN A 98 8.72 -7.55 -36.51
C GLN A 98 9.79 -6.53 -36.94
N TRP A 99 11.08 -6.81 -36.68
CA TRP A 99 12.19 -6.02 -37.22
C TRP A 99 12.23 -6.05 -38.75
N ARG A 100 12.16 -7.24 -39.33
CA ARG A 100 12.20 -7.43 -40.80
C ARG A 100 11.01 -6.79 -41.53
N ALA A 101 9.87 -6.63 -40.86
CA ALA A 101 8.70 -5.97 -41.43
C ALA A 101 8.86 -4.43 -41.51
N ARG A 102 9.76 -3.85 -40.70
CA ARG A 102 10.07 -2.42 -40.72
C ARG A 102 11.10 -2.05 -41.76
N GLU A 103 12.14 -2.88 -41.96
CA GLU A 103 13.17 -2.64 -42.97
C GLU A 103 12.65 -2.72 -44.42
N ARG A 104 11.42 -3.21 -44.62
CA ARG A 104 10.76 -3.29 -45.93
C ARG A 104 9.76 -2.16 -46.18
N ARG A 105 9.75 -1.12 -45.34
CA ARG A 105 9.02 0.13 -45.57
C ARG A 105 10.01 1.24 -45.89
#